data_AF-A0A1J8Q0N4-F1
#
_entry.id   AF-A0A1J8Q0N4-F1
#
_cell.length_a   1.000
_cell.length_b   1.000
_cell.length_c   1.000
_cell.angle_alpha   90.00
_cell.angle_beta   90.00
_cell.angle_gamma   90.00
#
_symmetry.space_group_name_H-M   'P 1'
#
loop_
_entity.id
_entity.type
_entity.pdbx_description
1 polymer ?
#
loop_
_entity_poly.entity_id
_entity_poly.type
_entity_poly.pdbx_seq_one_letter_code
_entity_poly.pdbx_strand_id
1 'polypeptide(L)'
;PNHTHAHSNIGQLFQEKQCFDKAQQHFEKTLSLDPEHADARWNLSLLQLILGDFSQGWKNYEARYHKNKKNWRVAPLNISIPHYQGENIRGKSLLICFEQGFGDAIQCVRFLPLLKT
;
A
#
# COMPACT_ATOMS: atom_id res chain seq x y z
N PRO A 1 12.49 -17.36 17.23
CA PRO A 1 13.81 -17.14 16.59
C PRO A 1 13.69 -16.11 15.46
N ASN A 2 14.61 -15.13 15.41
CA ASN A 2 14.55 -13.85 14.67
C ASN A 2 14.60 -13.97 13.13
N HIS A 3 13.86 -14.90 12.53
CA HIS A 3 13.80 -15.08 11.09
C HIS A 3 12.75 -14.13 10.49
N THR A 4 13.19 -12.93 10.11
CA THR A 4 12.36 -11.86 9.52
C THR A 4 11.44 -12.34 8.39
N HIS A 5 11.98 -13.08 7.41
CA HIS A 5 11.18 -13.61 6.29
C HIS A 5 10.16 -14.68 6.72
N ALA A 6 10.48 -15.48 7.74
CA ALA A 6 9.54 -16.48 8.25
C ALA A 6 8.31 -15.81 8.90
N HIS A 7 8.53 -14.74 9.68
CA HIS A 7 7.43 -13.95 10.22
C HIS A 7 6.56 -13.30 9.12
N SER A 8 7.18 -12.81 8.05
CA SER A 8 6.44 -12.24 6.91
C SER A 8 5.54 -13.29 6.25
N ASN A 9 6.07 -14.50 6.02
CA ASN A 9 5.31 -15.59 5.41
C ASN A 9 4.18 -16.08 6.34
N ILE A 10 4.42 -16.17 7.64
CA ILE A 10 3.39 -16.54 8.62
C ILE A 10 2.28 -15.49 8.66
N GLY A 11 2.62 -14.21 8.62
CA GLY A 11 1.65 -13.12 8.54
C GLY A 11 0.74 -13.26 7.32
N GLN A 12 1.32 -13.56 6.16
CA GLN A 12 0.57 -13.83 4.94
C GLN A 12 -0.37 -15.03 5.07
N LEU A 13 0.09 -16.14 5.63
CA LEU A 13 -0.74 -17.33 5.86
C LEU A 13 -1.93 -17.04 6.80
N PHE A 14 -1.73 -16.23 7.84
CA PHE A 14 -2.83 -15.81 8.72
C PHE A 14 -3.81 -14.87 8.02
N GLN A 15 -3.32 -13.98 7.15
CA GLN A 15 -4.17 -13.11 6.35
C GLN A 15 -5.05 -13.91 5.40
N GLU A 16 -4.51 -14.93 4.72
CA GLU A 16 -5.28 -15.84 3.87
C GLU A 16 -6.36 -16.60 4.65
N LYS A 17 -6.09 -16.92 5.92
CA LYS A 17 -7.06 -17.52 6.85
C LYS A 17 -7.99 -16.51 7.51
N GLN A 18 -7.95 -15.24 7.10
CA GLN A 18 -8.73 -14.14 7.69
C GLN A 18 -8.52 -13.95 9.19
N CYS A 19 -7.41 -14.46 9.73
CA CYS A 19 -7.01 -14.28 11.12
C CYS A 19 -6.24 -12.96 11.26
N PHE A 20 -6.92 -11.84 11.03
CA PHE A 20 -6.32 -10.53 10.81
C PHE A 20 -5.45 -10.03 11.97
N ASP A 21 -5.88 -10.22 13.21
CA ASP A 21 -5.09 -9.82 14.39
C ASP A 21 -3.71 -10.51 14.42
N LYS A 22 -3.67 -11.81 14.09
CA LYS A 22 -2.42 -12.57 14.04
C LYS A 22 -1.56 -12.17 12.85
N ALA A 23 -2.18 -11.89 11.71
CA ALA A 23 -1.47 -11.40 10.53
C ALA A 23 -0.76 -10.07 10.86
N GLN A 24 -1.48 -9.13 11.47
CA GLN A 24 -0.94 -7.84 11.88
C GLN A 24 0.24 -7.99 12.85
N GLN A 25 0.07 -8.78 13.92
CA GLN A 25 1.15 -9.02 14.90
C GLN A 25 2.43 -9.55 14.22
N HIS A 26 2.28 -10.45 13.25
CA HIS A 26 3.43 -11.00 12.54
C HIS A 26 4.08 -10.01 11.58
N PHE A 27 3.31 -9.19 10.86
CA PHE A 27 3.88 -8.13 10.02
C PHE A 27 4.57 -7.04 10.85
N GLU A 28 3.97 -6.60 11.95
CA GLU A 28 4.58 -5.67 12.89
C GLU A 28 5.86 -6.26 13.48
N LYS A 29 5.87 -7.55 13.83
CA LYS A 29 7.08 -8.23 14.29
C LYS A 29 8.15 -8.25 13.21
N THR A 30 7.81 -8.54 11.96
CA THR A 30 8.74 -8.46 10.83
C THR A 30 9.35 -7.06 10.72
N LEU A 31 8.53 -6.01 10.77
CA LEU A 31 8.98 -4.62 10.66
C LEU A 31 9.78 -4.15 11.89
N SER A 32 9.57 -4.74 13.06
CA SER A 32 10.40 -4.49 14.24
C SER A 32 11.81 -5.09 14.13
N LEU A 33 11.94 -6.19 13.37
CA LEU A 33 13.22 -6.88 13.14
C LEU A 33 13.96 -6.32 11.92
N ASP A 34 13.21 -5.93 10.89
CA ASP A 34 13.71 -5.34 9.66
C ASP A 34 12.74 -4.22 9.22
N PRO A 35 13.01 -2.98 9.61
CA PRO A 35 12.24 -1.83 9.19
C PRO A 35 12.25 -1.59 7.67
N GLU A 36 13.16 -2.19 6.91
CA GLU A 36 13.24 -2.00 5.45
C GLU A 36 12.55 -3.13 4.66
N HIS A 37 11.84 -4.03 5.36
CA HIS A 37 11.15 -5.17 4.77
C HIS A 37 9.91 -4.75 3.97
N ALA A 38 10.13 -4.30 2.74
CA ALA A 38 9.12 -3.76 1.83
C ALA A 38 7.87 -4.62 1.66
N ASP A 39 8.04 -5.94 1.48
CA ASP A 39 6.91 -6.85 1.28
C ASP A 39 6.00 -6.95 2.52
N ALA A 40 6.59 -6.87 3.72
CA ALA A 40 5.81 -6.93 4.96
C ALA A 40 5.08 -5.62 5.23
N ARG A 41 5.74 -4.48 4.94
CA ARG A 41 5.11 -3.15 5.02
C ARG A 41 3.94 -3.04 4.03
N TRP A 42 4.13 -3.54 2.81
CA TRP A 42 3.07 -3.58 1.82
C TRP A 42 1.93 -4.54 2.22
N ASN A 43 2.22 -5.74 2.72
CA ASN A 43 1.16 -6.65 3.17
C ASN A 43 0.38 -6.08 4.37
N LEU A 44 1.06 -5.45 5.33
CA LEU A 44 0.43 -4.72 6.43
C LEU A 44 -0.48 -3.60 5.90
N SER A 45 -0.05 -2.88 4.86
CA SER A 45 -0.88 -1.84 4.25
C SER A 45 -2.19 -2.39 3.71
N LEU A 46 -2.15 -3.53 3.02
CA LEU A 46 -3.36 -4.17 2.47
C LEU A 46 -4.29 -4.63 3.59
N LEU A 47 -3.72 -5.19 4.65
CA LEU A 47 -4.48 -5.61 5.83
C LEU A 47 -5.17 -4.41 6.50
N GLN A 48 -4.46 -3.29 6.68
CA GLN A 48 -5.02 -2.05 7.23
C GLN A 48 -6.15 -1.49 6.37
N LEU A 49 -5.99 -1.49 5.04
CA LEU A 49 -7.04 -1.07 4.11
C LEU A 49 -8.29 -1.97 4.20
N ILE A 50 -8.11 -3.30 4.34
CA ILE A 50 -9.22 -4.25 4.54
C ILE A 50 -9.96 -3.98 5.85
N LEU A 51 -9.23 -3.64 6.91
CA LEU A 51 -9.79 -3.35 8.24
C LEU A 51 -10.35 -1.92 8.37
N GLY A 52 -10.22 -1.08 7.34
CA GLY A 52 -10.72 0.30 7.33
C GLY A 52 -9.79 1.33 7.98
N ASP A 53 -8.57 0.95 8.39
CA ASP A 53 -7.53 1.90 8.79
C ASP A 53 -6.89 2.52 7.53
N PHE A 54 -7.65 3.39 6.87
CA PHE A 54 -7.22 4.04 5.64
C PHE A 54 -6.01 4.95 5.85
N SER A 55 -5.87 5.56 7.03
CA SER A 55 -4.77 6.48 7.31
C SER A 55 -3.42 5.75 7.26
N GLN A 56 -3.28 4.69 8.05
CA GLN A 56 -2.03 3.93 8.07
C GLN A 56 -1.91 3.03 6.86
N GLY A 57 -3.02 2.49 6.36
CA GLY A 57 -3.09 1.69 5.15
C GLY A 57 -2.46 2.43 3.97
N TRP A 58 -2.95 3.63 3.62
CA TRP A 58 -2.39 4.38 2.50
C TRP A 58 -0.94 4.80 2.72
N LYS A 59 -0.56 5.18 3.95
CA LYS A 59 0.83 5.52 4.27
C LYS A 59 1.78 4.34 4.02
N ASN A 60 1.42 3.14 4.46
CA ASN A 60 2.25 1.95 4.27
C ASN A 60 2.17 1.41 2.83
N TYR A 61 1.09 1.71 2.10
CA TYR A 61 0.87 1.26 0.72
C TYR A 61 1.93 1.81 -0.25
N GLU A 62 2.58 2.92 0.07
CA GLU A 62 3.74 3.45 -0.66
C GLU A 62 4.94 2.48 -0.72
N ALA A 63 5.00 1.49 0.17
CA ALA A 63 6.00 0.42 0.12
C ALA A 63 5.93 -0.42 -1.17
N ARG A 64 4.84 -0.32 -1.95
CA ARG A 64 4.74 -0.96 -3.28
C ARG A 64 5.82 -0.47 -4.26
N TYR A 65 6.30 0.76 -4.11
CA TYR A 65 7.37 1.33 -4.93
C TYR A 65 8.77 1.12 -4.36
N HIS A 66 8.90 0.40 -3.25
CA HIS A 66 10.18 0.25 -2.59
C HIS A 66 11.17 -0.54 -3.47
N LYS A 67 12.37 0.01 -3.67
CA LYS A 67 13.42 -0.55 -4.54
C LYS A 67 13.81 -2.01 -4.26
N ASN A 68 13.65 -2.46 -3.00
CA ASN A 68 14.00 -3.82 -2.58
C ASN A 68 12.85 -4.83 -2.74
N LYS A 69 11.69 -4.42 -3.26
CA LYS A 69 10.54 -5.31 -3.46
C LYS A 69 10.85 -6.30 -4.60
N LYS A 70 10.85 -7.60 -4.29
CA LYS A 70 11.29 -8.65 -5.23
C LYS A 70 10.36 -8.85 -6.43
N ASN A 71 9.07 -8.54 -6.28
CA ASN A 71 8.07 -8.67 -7.32
C ASN A 71 7.70 -7.28 -7.86
N TRP A 72 8.55 -6.75 -8.75
CA TRP A 72 8.34 -5.49 -9.46
C TRP A 72 7.25 -5.63 -10.52
N ARG A 73 5.99 -5.66 -10.10
CA ARG A 73 4.84 -5.52 -11.01
C ARG A 73 4.30 -4.09 -11.06
N VAL A 74 4.79 -3.24 -10.15
CA VAL A 74 4.38 -1.87 -9.94
C VAL A 74 5.63 -1.02 -9.88
N ALA A 75 5.76 -0.09 -10.82
CA ALA A 75 6.84 0.89 -10.87
C ALA A 75 6.26 2.28 -10.61
N PRO A 76 6.95 3.15 -9.87
CA PRO A 76 6.57 4.56 -9.87
C PRO A 76 6.73 5.11 -11.29
N LEU A 77 5.85 6.03 -11.67
CA LEU A 77 5.98 6.73 -12.94
C LEU A 77 7.23 7.60 -12.92
N ASN A 78 8.06 7.49 -13.95
CA ASN A 78 9.21 8.37 -14.13
C ASN A 78 8.77 9.71 -14.73
N ILE A 79 8.11 10.54 -13.92
CA ILE A 79 7.60 11.86 -14.31
C ILE A 79 8.00 12.91 -13.28
N SER A 80 8.29 14.13 -13.74
CA SER A 80 8.69 15.25 -12.87
C SER A 80 7.50 16.01 -12.27
N ILE A 81 6.28 15.46 -12.37
CA ILE A 81 5.06 16.10 -11.86
C ILE A 81 4.95 15.78 -10.37
N PRO A 82 4.72 16.78 -9.49
CA PRO A 82 4.56 16.53 -8.06
C PRO A 82 3.34 15.65 -7.77
N HIS A 83 3.47 14.76 -6.77
CA HIS A 83 2.34 13.98 -6.28
C HIS A 83 1.33 14.89 -5.58
N TYR A 84 0.06 14.73 -5.92
CA TYR A 84 -1.04 15.39 -5.23
C TYR A 84 -1.07 14.99 -3.75
N GLN A 85 -1.09 15.96 -2.83
CA GLN A 85 -1.13 15.76 -1.37
C GLN A 85 -2.41 16.29 -0.73
N GLY A 86 -3.42 16.67 -1.52
CA GLY A 86 -4.67 17.25 -1.02
C GLY A 86 -4.74 18.78 -1.14
N GLU A 87 -3.77 19.42 -1.80
CA GLU A 87 -3.77 20.86 -2.02
C GLU A 87 -4.92 21.34 -2.92
N ASN A 88 -5.14 22.65 -2.98
CA ASN A 88 -6.12 23.22 -3.89
C ASN A 88 -5.68 23.05 -5.36
N ILE A 89 -6.60 22.58 -6.19
CA ILE A 89 -6.39 22.27 -7.62
C ILE A 89 -7.06 23.26 -8.58
N ARG A 90 -7.63 24.36 -8.09
CA ARG A 90 -8.28 25.38 -8.93
C ARG A 90 -7.27 25.97 -9.92
N GLY A 91 -7.60 25.89 -11.21
CA GLY A 91 -6.71 26.35 -12.29
C GLY A 91 -5.50 25.44 -12.54
N LYS A 92 -5.44 24.27 -11.90
CA LYS A 92 -4.42 23.24 -12.15
C LYS A 92 -5.02 22.04 -12.87
N SER A 93 -4.16 21.24 -13.47
CA SER A 93 -4.51 19.95 -14.06
C SER A 93 -3.97 18.82 -13.19
N LEU A 94 -4.75 17.75 -13.01
CA LEU A 94 -4.31 16.51 -12.39
C LEU A 94 -4.06 15.46 -13.48
N LEU A 95 -2.88 14.85 -13.46
CA LEU A 95 -2.60 13.64 -14.22
C LEU A 95 -3.01 12.45 -13.36
N ILE A 96 -3.98 11.66 -13.84
CA ILE A 96 -4.46 10.46 -13.14
C ILE A 96 -3.93 9.24 -13.87
N CYS A 97 -3.21 8.40 -13.15
CA CYS A 97 -2.68 7.16 -13.68
C CYS A 97 -3.22 5.99 -12.88
N PHE A 98 -3.60 4.93 -13.59
CA PHE A 98 -3.99 3.68 -12.94
C PHE A 98 -2.74 2.89 -12.60
N GLU A 99 -2.76 2.26 -11.43
CA GLU A 99 -1.69 1.43 -10.91
C GLU A 99 -2.42 0.25 -10.25
N GLN A 100 -2.17 -0.97 -10.73
CA GLN A 100 -2.94 -2.22 -10.49
C GLN A 100 -4.05 -2.54 -11.50
N GLY A 101 -5.08 -3.26 -11.06
CA GLY A 101 -6.06 -3.90 -11.91
C GLY A 101 -7.16 -2.94 -12.38
N PHE A 102 -7.88 -3.34 -13.43
CA PHE A 102 -9.03 -2.56 -13.91
C PHE A 102 -10.14 -2.41 -12.87
N GLY A 103 -10.28 -3.38 -11.96
CA GLY A 103 -11.22 -3.30 -10.83
C GLY A 103 -10.93 -2.10 -9.92
N ASP A 104 -9.66 -1.91 -9.53
CA ASP A 104 -9.23 -0.79 -8.71
C ASP A 104 -9.38 0.54 -9.46
N ALA A 105 -9.07 0.56 -10.76
CA ALA A 105 -9.25 1.74 -11.59
C ALA A 105 -10.72 2.18 -11.64
N ILE A 106 -11.65 1.25 -11.89
CA ILE A 106 -13.10 1.54 -11.87
C ILE A 106 -13.56 1.92 -10.45
N GLN A 107 -13.02 1.27 -9.42
CA GLN A 107 -13.33 1.59 -8.03
C GLN A 107 -12.93 3.02 -7.69
N CYS A 108 -11.77 3.48 -8.12
CA CYS A 108 -11.23 4.78 -7.73
C CYS A 108 -11.69 5.92 -8.64
N VAL A 109 -11.92 5.68 -9.93
CA VAL A 109 -12.39 6.71 -10.87
C VAL A 109 -13.75 7.29 -10.47
N ARG A 110 -14.54 6.56 -9.69
CA ARG A 110 -15.83 7.01 -9.11
C ARG A 110 -15.69 8.28 -8.28
N PHE A 111 -14.51 8.55 -7.72
CA PHE A 111 -14.25 9.70 -6.85
C PHE A 111 -13.80 10.96 -7.61
N LEU A 112 -13.45 10.87 -8.90
CA LEU A 112 -13.01 12.04 -9.67
C LEU A 112 -14.01 13.20 -9.70
N PRO A 113 -15.34 12.98 -9.74
CA PRO A 113 -16.30 14.09 -9.66
C PRO A 113 -16.21 14.89 -8.36
N LEU A 114 -15.74 14.29 -7.25
CA LEU A 114 -15.59 14.99 -5.96
C LEU A 114 -14.44 16.01 -5.97
N LEU A 115 -13.51 15.91 -6.93
CA LEU A 115 -12.42 16.87 -7.08
C LEU A 115 -12.88 18.20 -7.71
N LYS A 116 -14.10 18.28 -8.26
CA LYS A 116 -14.61 19.48 -8.95
C LYS A 116 -15.10 20.60 -8.02
N THR A 117 -14.73 20.58 -6.74
CA THR A 117 -15.07 21.64 -5.77
C THR A 117 -14.33 22.94 -6.05
#